data_AF-A0A2K3K4E0-F1
#
_entry.id   AF-A0A2K3K4E0-F1
#
_cell.length_a   1.000
_cell.length_b   1.000
_cell.length_c   1.000
_cell.angle_alpha   90.00
_cell.angle_beta   90.00
_cell.angle_gamma   90.00
#
_symmetry.space_group_name_H-M   'P 1'
#
loop_
_entity.id
_entity.type
_entity.pdbx_description
1 polymer ?
#
loop_
_entity_poly.entity_id
_entity_poly.type
_entity_poly.pdbx_seq_one_letter_code
_entity_poly.pdbx_strand_id
1 'polypeptide(L)' 'VLAYLLISSASSAATRVDDWQSNWGKDEFTEMASASVALAFLAFIAFAISSLISGYNLCNRYP' A
#
# COMPACT_ATOMS: atom_id res chain seq x y z
N VAL A 1 -12.92 -2.15 6.32
CA VAL A 1 -12.17 -1.19 7.16
C VAL A 1 -10.66 -1.22 6.92
N LEU A 2 -9.98 -2.37 6.99
CA LEU A 2 -8.52 -2.46 6.82
C LEU A 2 -8.00 -1.95 5.47
N ALA A 3 -8.63 -2.36 4.37
CA ALA A 3 -8.28 -1.87 3.02
C ALA A 3 -8.34 -0.34 2.92
N TYR A 4 -9.42 0.25 3.43
CA TYR A 4 -9.61 1.70 3.44
C TYR A 4 -8.55 2.41 4.29
N LEU A 5 -8.30 1.93 5.51
CA LEU A 5 -7.31 2.53 6.41
C LEU A 5 -5.90 2.45 5.83
N LEU A 6 -5.51 1.30 5.26
CA LEU A 6 -4.20 1.11 4.65
C LEU A 6 -3.99 2.08 3.49
N ILE A 7 -4.94 2.13 2.55
CA ILE A 7 -4.86 3.02 1.38
C ILE A 7 -4.90 4.50 1.80
N SER A 8 -5.75 4.86 2.76
CA SER A 8 -5.81 6.23 3.29
C SER A 8 -4.49 6.65 3.94
N SER A 9 -3.88 5.77 4.74
CA SER A 9 -2.58 6.04 5.38
C SER A 9 -1.44 6.14 4.37
N ALA A 10 -1.39 5.23 3.38
CA ALA A 10 -0.37 5.22 2.33
C ALA A 10 -0.48 6.45 1.43
N SER A 11 -1.70 6.86 1.06
CA SER A 11 -1.93 8.09 0.29
C SER A 11 -1.51 9.34 1.06
N SER A 12 -1.79 9.40 2.37
CA SER A 12 -1.37 10.52 3.21
C SER A 12 0.16 10.58 3.33
N ALA A 13 0.80 9.43 3.51
CA ALA A 13 2.25 9.32 3.55
C ALA A 13 2.90 9.70 2.21
N ALA A 14 2.29 9.34 1.08
CA ALA A 14 2.75 9.74 -0.25
C ALA A 14 2.83 11.26 -0.39
N THR A 15 1.73 11.96 -0.07
CA THR A 15 1.69 13.43 -0.12
C THR A 15 2.65 14.07 0.87
N ARG A 16 2.83 13.48 2.07
CA ARG A 16 3.78 14.01 3.06
C ARG A 16 5.23 13.87 2.64
N VAL A 17 5.61 12.73 2.03
CA VAL A 17 6.99 12.52 1.54
C VAL A 17 7.29 13.42 0.35
N ASP A 18 6.34 13.61 -0.56
CA ASP A 18 6.49 14.49 -1.71
C ASP A 18 6.64 15.96 -1.29
N ASP A 19 5.77 16.45 -0.41
CA ASP A 19 5.86 17.80 0.16
C ASP A 19 7.19 18.00 0.90
N TRP A 20 7.65 16.99 1.64
CA TRP A 20 8.95 17.05 2.31
C TRP A 20 10.09 17.20 1.31
N GLN A 21 10.12 16.38 0.26
CA GLN A 21 11.15 16.43 -0.77
C GLN A 21 11.15 17.76 -1.52
N SER A 22 9.99 18.35 -1.76
CA SER A 22 9.87 19.66 -2.43
C SER A 22 10.37 20.82 -1.57
N ASN A 23 10.23 20.76 -0.24
CA ASN A 23 10.61 21.85 0.65
C ASN A 23 12.06 21.74 1.16
N TRP A 24 12.55 20.53 1.40
CA TRP A 24 13.84 20.28 2.07
C TRP A 24 14.82 19.43 1.26
N GLY A 25 14.43 19.00 0.05
CA GLY A 25 15.26 18.20 -0.85
C GLY A 25 15.14 16.69 -0.62
N LYS A 26 15.83 15.92 -1.47
CA LYS A 26 15.86 14.45 -1.40
C LYS A 26 17.05 13.99 -0.57
N ASP A 27 16.76 13.26 0.48
CA ASP A 27 17.74 12.50 1.28
C ASP A 27 17.41 11.00 1.27
N GLU A 28 18.33 10.17 1.74
CA GLU A 28 18.20 8.71 1.77
C GLU A 28 16.95 8.26 2.55
N PHE A 29 16.58 8.94 3.63
CA PHE A 29 15.39 8.62 4.41
C PHE A 29 14.12 8.91 3.60
N THR A 30 14.02 10.05 2.93
CA THR A 30 12.85 10.36 2.09
C THR A 30 12.72 9.41 0.89
N GLU A 31 13.84 8.94 0.35
CA GLU A 31 13.85 7.94 -0.71
C GLU A 31 13.33 6.59 -0.21
N MET A 32 13.83 6.12 0.93
CA MET A 32 13.32 4.92 1.59
C MET A 32 11.84 5.06 2.00
N ALA A 33 11.41 6.24 2.43
CA ALA A 33 10.01 6.52 2.76
C ALA A 33 9.11 6.43 1.51
N SER A 34 9.54 7.01 0.39
CA SER A 34 8.81 6.91 -0.88
C SER A 34 8.71 5.46 -1.38
N ALA A 35 9.79 4.69 -1.26
CA ALA A 35 9.79 3.26 -1.58
C ALA A 35 8.86 2.47 -0.67
N SER A 36 8.83 2.79 0.63
CA SER A 36 7.95 2.14 1.62
C SER A 36 6.47 2.39 1.31
N VAL A 37 6.12 3.61 0.90
CA VAL A 37 4.76 3.95 0.45
C VAL A 37 4.38 3.11 -0.78
N ALA A 38 5.27 3.01 -1.77
CA ALA A 38 5.03 2.20 -2.96
C ALA A 38 4.84 0.71 -2.62
N LEU A 39 5.66 0.17 -1.71
CA LEU A 39 5.53 -1.21 -1.24
C LEU A 39 4.24 -1.46 -0.46
N ALA A 40 3.71 -0.47 0.27
CA ALA A 40 2.41 -0.60 0.95
C ALA A 40 1.26 -0.79 -0.05
N PHE A 41 1.25 -0.05 -1.17
CA PHE A 41 0.28 -0.24 -2.25
C PHE A 41 0.45 -1.59 -2.95
N LEU A 42 1.70 -1.99 -3.23
CA LEU A 42 2.00 -3.29 -3.83
C LEU A 42 1.51 -4.45 -2.94
N ALA A 43 1.82 -4.39 -1.65
CA ALA A 43 1.41 -5.40 -0.67
C ALA A 43 -0.12 -5.49 -0.56
N PHE A 44 -0.82 -4.35 -0.60
CA PHE A 44 -2.28 -4.33 -0.64
C PHE A 44 -2.84 -5.07 -1.86
N ILE A 45 -2.30 -4.81 -3.04
CA ILE A 45 -2.74 -5.47 -4.29
C ILE A 45 -2.47 -6.97 -4.23
N ALA A 46 -1.26 -7.36 -3.81
CA ALA A 46 -0.90 -8.78 -3.66
C ALA A 46 -1.85 -9.48 -2.67
N PHE A 47 -2.10 -8.87 -1.52
CA PHE A 47 -3.03 -9.38 -0.51
C PHE A 47 -4.47 -9.49 -1.04
N ALA A 48 -4.95 -8.48 -1.77
CA ALA A 48 -6.30 -8.50 -2.36
C ALA A 48 -6.46 -9.65 -3.35
N ILE A 49 -5.47 -9.87 -4.22
CA ILE A 49 -5.47 -11.00 -5.17
C ILE A 49 -5.45 -12.33 -4.43
N SER A 50 -4.57 -12.48 -3.42
CA SER A 50 -4.52 -13.70 -2.61
C SER A 50 -5.85 -13.97 -1.90
N SER A 51 -6.51 -12.94 -1.36
CA SER A 51 -7.81 -13.05 -0.72
C SER A 51 -8.91 -13.46 -1.69
N LEU A 52 -8.90 -12.93 -2.93
CA LEU A 52 -9.86 -13.31 -3.97
C LEU A 52 -9.68 -14.78 -4.39
N ILE A 53 -8.44 -15.20 -4.65
CA ILE A 53 -8.14 -16.59 -5.00
C ILE A 53 -8.55 -17.53 -3.87
N SER A 54 -8.21 -17.18 -2.62
CA SER A 54 -8.58 -17.98 -1.45
C SER A 54 -10.10 -18.08 -1.29
N GLY A 55 -10.81 -16.96 -1.40
CA GLY A 55 -12.27 -16.92 -1.33
C GLY A 55 -12.94 -17.73 -2.45
N TYR A 56 -12.46 -17.62 -3.69
CA TYR A 56 -12.95 -18.41 -4.82
C TYR A 56 -12.80 -19.91 -4.57
N ASN A 57 -11.60 -20.34 -4.14
CA ASN A 57 -11.37 -21.75 -3.81
C ASN A 57 -12.28 -22.23 -2.67
N LEU A 58 -12.54 -21.39 -1.67
CA LEU A 58 -13.45 -21.74 -0.58
C LEU A 58 -14.90 -21.92 -1.07
N CYS A 59 -15.41 -20.97 -1.86
CA CYS A 59 -16.77 -21.01 -2.39
C CYS A 59 -16.97 -22.14 -3.41
N ASN A 60 -15.93 -22.55 -4.14
CA ASN A 60 -16.01 -23.65 -5.11
C ASN A 60 -15.73 -25.04 -4.47
N ARG A 61 -15.35 -25.09 -3.19
CA ARG A 61 -15.06 -26.36 -2.49
C ARG A 61 -16.29 -26.96 -1.80
N TYR A 62 -17.36 -26.19 -1.63
CA TYR A 62 -18.68 -26.69 -1.20
C TYR A 62 -19.72 -26.25 -2.24
N PRO A 63 -20.31 -27.18 -3.03
CA PRO A 63 -21.47 -26.88 -3.87
C PRO A 63 -22.72 -26.63 -3.04
#